data_AF-A0A6M1U232-F1
#
_entry.id   AF-A0A6M1U232-F1
#
_cell.length_a   1.000
_cell.length_b   1.000
_cell.length_c   1.000
_cell.angle_alpha   90.00
_cell.angle_beta   90.00
_cell.angle_gamma   90.00
#
_symmetry.space_group_name_H-M   'P 1'
#
loop_
_entity.id
_entity.type
_entity.pdbx_description
1 polymer ?
#
loop_
_entity_poly.entity_id
_entity_poly.type
_entity_poly.pdbx_seq_one_letter_code
_entity_poly.pdbx_strand_id
1 'polypeptide(L)'
;MLRPPFRLPAPARALILGLILGPAALLPAPAARANDGFGGLSATGLHFARTDAIAMESEDLYISPDRIRVTYTFHNLTDADVTGEVIFPLPPISLQALMTSDFNIHQGDRDNLVNFTATVNGQPVPVTIDRIAVIEPPWDETRPLSAQYDTPGTDVTAALRAANLPLTIDIKSLTDALFVKTPAERAALTAAGFAEFHDGDPATGMPAEVWPLWSIVLRHHWTQTFPAGQTLTISHEYENRPPGGLFGWTHPPRNDWELEFQSRYCIDDGTSRAIAKRLGPDGYGIALNLAYVLRTANSWAGPIRDFRLTLDKGAAENVISLCASGVEKTGPTTFEVRKRDFTPDRDLEILIVTPPPG
;
A
#
# COMPACT_ATOMS: atom_id res chain seq x y z
N MET A 1 3.33 -63.43 -9.54
CA MET A 1 2.26 -64.42 -9.32
C MET A 1 1.25 -63.84 -8.34
N LEU A 2 -0.07 -63.91 -8.45
CA LEU A 2 -1.00 -64.30 -9.50
C LEU A 2 -2.39 -63.76 -9.04
N ARG A 3 -2.97 -62.84 -9.82
CA ARG A 3 -4.36 -62.34 -9.98
C ARG A 3 -5.48 -62.46 -8.89
N PRO A 4 -6.41 -61.47 -8.85
CA PRO A 4 -7.73 -61.49 -8.16
C PRO A 4 -8.78 -62.23 -9.05
N PRO A 5 -10.10 -62.42 -8.74
CA PRO A 5 -11.13 -61.38 -8.50
C PRO A 5 -12.32 -61.80 -7.59
N PHE A 6 -13.29 -60.91 -7.33
CA PHE A 6 -14.72 -61.19 -7.59
C PHE A 6 -15.56 -59.91 -7.51
N ARG A 7 -16.49 -59.78 -8.46
CA ARG A 7 -17.37 -58.63 -8.72
C ARG A 7 -18.83 -59.15 -8.79
N LEU A 8 -19.77 -58.27 -8.41
CA LEU A 8 -21.21 -58.19 -8.76
C LEU A 8 -22.22 -59.09 -7.99
N PRO A 9 -23.53 -58.72 -7.90
CA PRO A 9 -24.25 -57.69 -8.67
C PRO A 9 -25.10 -56.67 -7.88
N ALA A 10 -25.56 -55.62 -8.58
CA ALA A 10 -26.61 -54.69 -8.16
C ALA A 10 -28.02 -55.25 -8.46
N PRO A 11 -29.07 -54.66 -7.86
CA PRO A 11 -30.28 -54.39 -8.63
C PRO A 11 -30.85 -52.97 -8.45
N ALA A 12 -31.23 -52.41 -9.60
CA ALA A 12 -32.42 -51.61 -9.95
C ALA A 12 -33.06 -50.58 -9.00
N ARG A 13 -32.89 -49.31 -9.39
CA ARG A 13 -33.87 -48.19 -9.54
C ARG A 13 -35.25 -48.24 -8.87
N ALA A 14 -35.56 -47.20 -8.08
CA ALA A 14 -36.83 -46.45 -8.06
C ALA A 14 -36.54 -45.02 -7.51
N LEU A 15 -36.53 -43.99 -8.37
CA LEU A 15 -37.60 -43.00 -8.64
C LEU A 15 -37.80 -41.90 -7.57
N ILE A 16 -37.21 -40.73 -7.87
CA ILE A 16 -37.72 -39.35 -7.76
C ILE A 16 -38.18 -38.83 -6.38
N LEU A 17 -37.40 -37.88 -5.84
CA LEU A 17 -37.95 -36.61 -5.36
C LEU A 17 -36.98 -35.47 -5.76
N GLY A 18 -37.46 -34.57 -6.61
CA GLY A 18 -36.66 -33.46 -7.14
C GLY A 18 -36.41 -32.39 -6.09
N LEU A 19 -35.13 -32.03 -5.90
CA LEU A 19 -34.74 -30.75 -5.35
C LEU A 19 -34.13 -29.94 -6.48
N ILE A 20 -34.83 -28.90 -6.92
CA ILE A 20 -34.33 -27.90 -7.85
C ILE A 20 -33.28 -27.08 -7.07
N LEU A 21 -32.00 -27.44 -7.17
CA LEU A 21 -30.92 -26.50 -6.87
C LEU A 21 -30.67 -25.67 -8.14
N GLY A 22 -31.20 -24.45 -8.14
CA GLY A 22 -30.79 -23.42 -9.11
C GLY A 22 -29.31 -23.09 -8.93
N PRO A 23 -28.61 -22.65 -9.98
CA PRO A 23 -27.21 -22.26 -9.90
C PRO A 23 -27.10 -21.04 -8.97
N ALA A 24 -26.45 -21.21 -7.82
CA ALA A 24 -25.94 -20.09 -7.05
C ALA A 24 -24.86 -19.42 -7.90
N ALA A 25 -25.23 -18.33 -8.58
CA ALA A 25 -24.27 -17.45 -9.22
C ALA A 25 -23.36 -16.87 -8.11
N LEU A 26 -22.14 -17.40 -8.00
CA LEU A 26 -21.07 -16.68 -7.32
C LEU A 26 -20.79 -15.42 -8.12
N LEU A 27 -21.34 -14.29 -7.66
CA LEU A 27 -20.92 -12.98 -8.11
C LEU A 27 -19.46 -12.78 -7.66
N PRO A 28 -18.52 -12.49 -8.57
CA PRO A 28 -17.17 -12.11 -8.17
C PRO A 28 -17.26 -10.79 -7.40
N ALA A 29 -16.71 -10.77 -6.18
CA ALA A 29 -16.57 -9.55 -5.40
C ALA A 29 -15.73 -8.54 -6.21
N PRO A 30 -16.15 -7.26 -6.34
CA PRO A 30 -15.35 -6.27 -7.02
C PRO A 30 -14.08 -6.00 -6.21
N ALA A 31 -12.93 -6.11 -6.87
CA ALA A 31 -11.64 -5.76 -6.32
C ALA A 31 -11.57 -4.24 -6.07
N ALA A 32 -11.47 -3.85 -4.80
CA ALA A 32 -11.21 -2.48 -4.38
C ALA A 32 -9.73 -2.13 -4.65
N ARG A 33 -9.44 -0.92 -5.15
CA ARG A 33 -8.09 -0.44 -5.51
C ARG A 33 -7.83 0.97 -5.01
N ALA A 34 -6.64 1.30 -4.50
CA ALA A 34 -6.45 2.48 -3.63
C ALA A 34 -5.44 3.59 -4.05
N ASN A 35 -5.98 4.75 -4.43
CA ASN A 35 -5.54 6.17 -4.48
C ASN A 35 -6.75 6.95 -5.08
N ASP A 36 -6.90 8.27 -4.90
CA ASP A 36 -8.18 9.01 -5.04
C ASP A 36 -9.19 8.36 -6.00
N GLY A 37 -10.18 7.68 -5.44
CA GLY A 37 -11.24 7.01 -6.16
C GLY A 37 -12.60 7.42 -5.58
N PHE A 38 -13.60 7.49 -6.44
CA PHE A 38 -14.99 7.73 -6.03
C PHE A 38 -15.49 6.53 -5.22
N GLY A 39 -16.24 6.72 -4.13
CA GLY A 39 -16.96 5.62 -3.47
C GLY A 39 -16.92 5.66 -1.94
N GLY A 40 -17.97 5.14 -1.30
CA GLY A 40 -18.21 5.30 0.15
C GLY A 40 -17.57 4.24 1.05
N LEU A 41 -17.52 4.56 2.34
CA LEU A 41 -17.13 3.64 3.42
C LEU A 41 -18.26 2.64 3.71
N SER A 42 -17.93 1.35 3.84
CA SER A 42 -18.84 0.35 4.41
C SER A 42 -18.23 -0.32 5.63
N ALA A 43 -19.09 -0.97 6.43
CA ALA A 43 -18.70 -1.74 7.62
C ALA A 43 -17.71 -2.89 7.34
N THR A 44 -17.45 -3.24 6.07
CA THR A 44 -16.53 -4.31 5.65
C THR A 44 -15.26 -3.80 4.96
N GLY A 45 -15.07 -2.49 4.88
CA GLY A 45 -13.90 -1.87 4.27
C GLY A 45 -14.22 -0.82 3.21
N LEU A 46 -13.15 -0.40 2.54
CA LEU A 46 -13.11 0.64 1.53
C LEU A 46 -13.77 0.16 0.21
N HIS A 47 -14.91 0.72 -0.17
CA HIS A 47 -15.51 0.46 -1.49
C HIS A 47 -15.18 1.61 -2.43
N PHE A 48 -14.17 1.42 -3.27
CA PHE A 48 -14.00 2.25 -4.45
C PHE A 48 -15.10 1.91 -5.45
N ALA A 49 -16.01 2.86 -5.66
CA ALA A 49 -17.00 2.85 -6.71
C ALA A 49 -16.37 3.38 -8.01
N ARG A 50 -16.51 2.64 -9.09
CA ARG A 50 -16.23 3.22 -10.40
C ARG A 50 -17.34 4.21 -10.75
N THR A 51 -16.97 5.38 -11.25
CA THR A 51 -17.93 6.35 -11.77
C THR A 51 -17.60 6.73 -13.20
N ASP A 52 -18.61 6.65 -14.07
CA ASP A 52 -18.52 7.16 -15.44
C ASP A 52 -19.00 8.63 -15.52
N ALA A 53 -19.35 9.24 -14.37
CA ALA A 53 -19.86 10.61 -14.30
C ALA A 53 -18.76 11.66 -14.15
N ILE A 54 -17.64 11.32 -13.52
CA ILE A 54 -16.54 12.27 -13.23
C ILE A 54 -15.29 11.85 -14.00
N ALA A 55 -14.80 12.73 -14.87
CA ALA A 55 -13.56 12.52 -15.62
C ALA A 55 -12.38 13.24 -14.96
N MET A 56 -11.20 12.62 -14.98
CA MET A 56 -9.95 13.26 -14.59
C MET A 56 -9.33 13.97 -15.81
N GLU A 57 -9.39 15.29 -15.83
CA GLU A 57 -8.81 16.11 -16.89
C GLU A 57 -7.30 16.26 -16.74
N SER A 58 -6.80 16.38 -15.50
CA SER A 58 -5.35 16.42 -15.26
C SER A 58 -4.95 15.80 -13.93
N GLU A 59 -3.72 15.28 -13.88
CA GLU A 59 -2.99 14.93 -12.66
C GLU A 59 -1.57 15.51 -12.76
N ASP A 60 -1.21 16.39 -11.81
CA ASP A 60 0.17 16.86 -11.60
C ASP A 60 0.68 16.27 -10.27
N LEU A 61 1.49 15.22 -10.39
CA LEU A 61 2.04 14.42 -9.30
C LEU A 61 3.50 14.79 -9.07
N TYR A 62 3.85 15.16 -7.84
CA TYR A 62 5.22 15.37 -7.39
C TYR A 62 5.56 14.34 -6.31
N ILE A 63 6.68 13.63 -6.48
CA ILE A 63 7.19 12.63 -5.53
C ILE A 63 8.65 12.94 -5.20
N SER A 64 8.95 13.04 -3.91
CA SER A 64 10.31 13.10 -3.36
C SER A 64 10.42 12.19 -2.12
N PRO A 65 11.64 11.94 -1.59
CA PRO A 65 11.83 11.22 -0.33
C PRO A 65 11.03 11.77 0.84
N ASP A 66 10.85 13.08 0.92
CA ASP A 66 10.25 13.75 2.08
C ASP A 66 8.81 14.21 1.84
N ARG A 67 8.36 14.27 0.58
CA ARG A 67 7.07 14.87 0.24
C ARG A 67 6.41 14.25 -0.97
N ILE A 68 5.10 14.06 -0.88
CA ILE A 68 4.23 13.81 -2.03
C ILE A 68 3.17 14.90 -2.09
N ARG A 69 2.97 15.45 -3.29
CA ARG A 69 1.97 16.48 -3.59
C ARG A 69 1.30 16.13 -4.90
N VAL A 70 -0.01 16.25 -4.95
CA VAL A 70 -0.80 15.94 -6.14
C VAL A 70 -1.88 16.99 -6.33
N THR A 71 -2.07 17.41 -7.57
CA THR A 71 -3.17 18.26 -7.99
C THR A 71 -3.94 17.59 -9.11
N TYR A 72 -5.22 17.36 -8.90
CA TYR A 72 -6.15 16.85 -9.87
C TYR A 72 -7.08 17.95 -10.37
N THR A 73 -7.43 17.87 -11.65
CA THR A 73 -8.57 18.60 -12.21
C THR A 73 -9.61 17.59 -12.62
N PHE A 74 -10.80 17.65 -12.02
CA PHE A 74 -11.93 16.78 -12.31
C PHE A 74 -13.04 17.55 -13.02
N HIS A 75 -13.74 16.89 -13.93
CA HIS A 75 -14.90 17.45 -14.61
C HIS A 75 -16.11 16.53 -14.47
N ASN A 76 -17.24 17.08 -14.02
CA ASN A 76 -18.50 16.37 -13.99
C ASN A 76 -19.15 16.38 -15.39
N LEU A 77 -19.29 15.19 -15.98
CA LEU A 77 -19.85 14.96 -17.30
C LEU A 77 -21.38 14.98 -17.35
N THR A 78 -22.03 15.10 -16.20
CA THR A 78 -23.49 15.02 -16.06
C THR A 78 -24.12 16.40 -15.84
N ASP A 79 -25.43 16.48 -16.00
CA ASP A 79 -26.26 17.66 -15.74
C ASP A 79 -26.79 17.73 -14.30
N ALA A 80 -26.31 16.85 -13.42
CA ALA A 80 -26.65 16.80 -12.00
C ALA A 80 -25.39 16.85 -11.13
N ASP A 81 -25.55 17.34 -9.91
CA ASP A 81 -24.48 17.27 -8.91
C ASP A 81 -24.20 15.80 -8.58
N VAL A 82 -22.92 15.43 -8.52
CA VAL A 82 -22.48 14.10 -8.14
C VAL A 82 -21.74 14.22 -6.82
N THR A 83 -22.21 13.52 -5.79
CA THR A 83 -21.56 13.49 -4.48
C THR A 83 -21.05 12.09 -4.19
N GLY A 84 -19.83 12.00 -3.67
CA GLY A 84 -19.23 10.77 -3.20
C GLY A 84 -18.15 11.02 -2.17
N GLU A 85 -17.65 9.95 -1.56
CA GLU A 85 -16.49 10.03 -0.68
C GLU A 85 -15.22 9.91 -1.52
N VAL A 86 -14.25 10.79 -1.25
CA VAL A 86 -12.87 10.68 -1.77
C VAL A 86 -12.02 10.10 -0.66
N ILE A 87 -11.22 9.08 -0.99
CA ILE A 87 -10.48 8.31 0.00
C ILE A 87 -9.03 8.10 -0.44
N PHE A 88 -8.12 8.47 0.46
CA PHE A 88 -6.67 8.35 0.33
C PHE A 88 -6.10 7.48 1.47
N PRO A 89 -5.92 6.17 1.25
CA PRO A 89 -5.33 5.28 2.24
C PRO A 89 -3.80 5.32 2.21
N LEU A 90 -3.20 5.32 3.38
CA LEU A 90 -1.79 4.99 3.55
C LEU A 90 -1.57 3.48 3.46
N PRO A 91 -0.35 3.03 3.11
CA PRO A 91 -0.05 1.61 3.17
C PRO A 91 -0.15 1.08 4.61
N PRO A 92 -0.38 -0.23 4.79
CA PRO A 92 -0.30 -0.87 6.10
C PRO A 92 1.04 -0.56 6.78
N ILE A 93 0.97 -0.20 8.06
CA ILE A 93 2.12 0.05 8.91
C ILE A 93 2.29 -1.17 9.81
N SER A 94 3.26 -2.02 9.46
CA SER A 94 3.58 -3.22 10.22
C SER A 94 4.14 -2.86 11.59
N LEU A 95 3.40 -3.25 12.64
CA LEU A 95 3.82 -3.00 14.02
C LEU A 95 5.03 -3.84 14.40
N GLN A 96 5.12 -5.08 13.90
CA GLN A 96 6.31 -5.90 14.04
C GLN A 96 7.53 -5.24 13.38
N ALA A 97 7.39 -4.72 12.15
CA ALA A 97 8.50 -4.08 11.46
C ALA A 97 8.99 -2.82 12.20
N LEU A 98 8.07 -2.02 12.77
CA LEU A 98 8.39 -0.89 13.63
C LEU A 98 9.16 -1.28 14.91
N MET A 99 9.01 -2.51 15.40
CA MET A 99 9.77 -3.00 16.56
C MET A 99 11.22 -3.34 16.21
N THR A 100 11.48 -3.82 14.98
CA THR A 100 12.79 -4.31 14.55
C THR A 100 13.62 -3.31 13.77
N SER A 101 13.04 -2.17 13.41
CA SER A 101 13.73 -1.19 12.57
C SER A 101 13.40 0.24 12.96
N ASP A 102 14.42 1.10 12.87
CA ASP A 102 14.27 2.55 12.93
C ASP A 102 13.61 3.04 11.63
N PHE A 103 12.32 2.74 11.44
CA PHE A 103 11.54 3.40 10.40
C PHE A 103 11.59 4.91 10.64
N ASN A 104 11.73 5.70 9.57
CA ASN A 104 11.72 7.17 9.58
C ASN A 104 10.43 7.82 10.12
N ILE A 105 9.51 7.05 10.71
CA ILE A 105 8.32 7.50 11.45
C ILE A 105 8.75 7.85 12.89
N HIS A 106 9.77 8.70 13.01
CA HIS A 106 10.22 9.21 14.31
C HIS A 106 9.39 10.42 14.69
N GLN A 107 8.19 10.16 15.22
CA GLN A 107 7.41 11.06 16.06
C GLN A 107 6.22 10.25 16.57
N GLY A 108 5.98 10.27 17.89
CA GLY A 108 4.96 9.46 18.55
C GLY A 108 3.57 9.54 17.92
N ASP A 109 2.70 8.60 18.30
CA ASP A 109 1.36 8.47 17.70
C ASP A 109 0.64 9.82 17.63
N ARG A 110 0.52 10.34 16.41
CA ARG A 110 -0.27 11.52 16.08
C ARG A 110 -1.41 11.07 15.19
N ASP A 111 -2.58 11.67 15.36
CA ASP A 111 -3.78 11.30 14.60
C ASP A 111 -3.53 11.44 13.09
N ASN A 112 -2.91 12.57 12.69
CA ASN A 112 -2.48 12.82 11.31
C ASN A 112 -1.00 12.44 11.13
N LEU A 113 -0.74 11.14 10.93
CA LEU A 113 0.61 10.58 10.92
C LEU A 113 1.56 11.19 9.88
N VAL A 114 1.05 11.63 8.75
CA VAL A 114 1.87 12.12 7.62
C VAL A 114 1.64 13.60 7.34
N ASN A 115 1.00 14.34 8.25
CA ASN A 115 0.60 15.73 8.02
C ASN A 115 -0.16 15.90 6.69
N PHE A 116 -1.08 14.97 6.41
CA PHE A 116 -1.95 15.01 5.23
C PHE A 116 -2.83 16.26 5.26
N THR A 117 -2.89 16.95 4.14
CA THR A 117 -3.79 18.10 3.92
C THR A 117 -4.44 17.97 2.55
N ALA A 118 -5.66 18.47 2.42
CA ALA A 118 -6.38 18.53 1.15
C ALA A 118 -7.09 19.88 0.99
N THR A 119 -7.21 20.32 -0.26
CA THR A 119 -7.94 21.53 -0.66
C THR A 119 -8.82 21.24 -1.87
N VAL A 120 -9.94 21.95 -1.95
CA VAL A 120 -10.85 21.97 -3.10
C VAL A 120 -10.95 23.40 -3.59
N ASN A 121 -10.60 23.64 -4.86
CA ASN A 121 -10.51 24.98 -5.45
C ASN A 121 -9.69 25.96 -4.58
N GLY A 122 -8.60 25.45 -3.99
CA GLY A 122 -7.72 26.22 -3.10
C GLY A 122 -8.24 26.47 -1.68
N GLN A 123 -9.44 25.99 -1.34
CA GLN A 123 -9.99 26.08 0.02
C GLN A 123 -9.71 24.78 0.79
N PRO A 124 -9.19 24.83 2.03
CA PRO A 124 -9.00 23.64 2.85
C PRO A 124 -10.29 22.86 3.06
N VAL A 125 -10.23 21.53 2.97
CA VAL A 125 -11.34 20.66 3.35
C VAL A 125 -11.07 19.95 4.67
N PRO A 126 -12.09 19.76 5.52
CA PRO A 126 -11.95 18.95 6.73
C PRO A 126 -11.78 17.48 6.35
N VAL A 127 -10.58 16.95 6.57
CA VAL A 127 -10.27 15.54 6.32
C VAL A 127 -10.56 14.73 7.57
N THR A 128 -11.30 13.63 7.41
CA THR A 128 -11.50 12.61 8.44
C THR A 128 -10.44 11.52 8.30
N ILE A 129 -9.97 10.98 9.42
CA ILE A 129 -8.97 9.91 9.44
C ILE A 129 -9.58 8.67 10.11
N ASP A 130 -9.80 7.64 9.31
CA ASP A 130 -10.19 6.32 9.79
C ASP A 130 -8.95 5.49 10.08
N ARG A 131 -8.88 4.99 11.32
CA ARG A 131 -7.81 4.08 11.76
C ARG A 131 -8.37 2.68 11.95
N ILE A 132 -7.84 1.75 11.16
CA ILE A 132 -8.20 0.33 11.23
C ILE A 132 -6.95 -0.53 11.46
N ALA A 133 -7.19 -1.79 11.83
CA ALA A 133 -6.16 -2.80 11.96
C ALA A 133 -6.42 -3.97 11.03
N VAL A 134 -5.36 -4.44 10.39
CA VAL A 134 -5.42 -5.56 9.45
C VAL A 134 -4.37 -6.61 9.78
N ILE A 135 -4.70 -7.88 9.57
CA ILE A 135 -3.67 -8.93 9.40
C ILE A 135 -3.29 -8.92 7.92
N GLU A 136 -2.04 -8.57 7.65
CA GLU A 136 -1.50 -8.55 6.30
C GLU A 136 -1.50 -9.97 5.69
N PRO A 137 -1.69 -10.09 4.37
CA PRO A 137 -1.50 -11.36 3.69
C PRO A 137 -0.05 -11.86 3.84
N PRO A 138 0.20 -13.18 3.70
CA PRO A 138 1.54 -13.72 3.73
C PRO A 138 2.47 -13.00 2.74
N TRP A 139 3.72 -12.82 3.14
CA TRP A 139 4.74 -12.22 2.28
C TRP A 139 4.89 -13.01 0.98
N ASP A 140 4.95 -12.27 -0.14
CA ASP A 140 5.17 -12.80 -1.47
C ASP A 140 6.13 -11.85 -2.18
N GLU A 141 7.36 -12.31 -2.43
CA GLU A 141 8.42 -11.53 -3.07
C GLU A 141 8.01 -11.03 -4.46
N THR A 142 7.13 -11.76 -5.15
CA THR A 142 6.66 -11.42 -6.50
C THR A 142 5.51 -10.41 -6.50
N ARG A 143 4.94 -10.12 -5.32
CA ARG A 143 3.82 -9.21 -5.17
C ARG A 143 4.29 -7.76 -5.33
N PRO A 144 3.68 -6.97 -6.24
CA PRO A 144 4.00 -5.54 -6.35
C PRO A 144 3.76 -4.83 -5.01
N LEU A 145 4.64 -3.89 -4.64
CA LEU A 145 4.50 -3.14 -3.37
C LEU A 145 3.15 -2.41 -3.29
N SER A 146 2.61 -1.97 -4.42
CA SER A 146 1.32 -1.30 -4.49
C SER A 146 0.11 -2.19 -4.16
N ALA A 147 0.26 -3.52 -4.18
CA ALA A 147 -0.84 -4.43 -3.87
C ALA A 147 -1.29 -4.35 -2.40
N GLN A 148 -0.47 -3.81 -1.51
CA GLN A 148 -0.84 -3.56 -0.11
C GLN A 148 -1.91 -2.47 0.05
N TYR A 149 -2.08 -1.61 -0.96
CA TYR A 149 -3.15 -0.61 -0.99
C TYR A 149 -4.49 -1.24 -1.41
N ASP A 150 -4.45 -2.16 -2.39
CA ASP A 150 -5.64 -2.83 -2.94
C ASP A 150 -6.22 -3.88 -1.97
N THR A 151 -5.34 -4.66 -1.33
CA THR A 151 -5.72 -5.74 -0.40
C THR A 151 -4.86 -5.64 0.86
N PRO A 152 -5.14 -4.66 1.74
CA PRO A 152 -4.31 -4.38 2.91
C PRO A 152 -4.30 -5.54 3.92
N GLY A 153 -5.28 -6.44 3.85
CA GLY A 153 -5.36 -7.61 4.72
C GLY A 153 -6.76 -7.84 5.25
N THR A 154 -6.86 -8.74 6.22
CA THR A 154 -8.11 -9.04 6.92
C THR A 154 -8.34 -8.01 8.01
N ASP A 155 -9.46 -7.28 7.97
CA ASP A 155 -9.80 -6.32 9.02
C ASP A 155 -10.07 -7.03 10.36
N VAL A 156 -9.27 -6.72 11.37
CA VAL A 156 -9.34 -7.27 12.73
C VAL A 156 -9.66 -6.20 13.78
N THR A 157 -10.06 -5.01 13.34
CA THR A 157 -10.28 -3.83 14.18
C THR A 157 -11.25 -4.11 15.33
N ALA A 158 -12.39 -4.72 15.03
CA ALA A 158 -13.40 -5.03 16.04
C ALA A 158 -12.89 -6.06 17.06
N ALA A 159 -12.13 -7.06 16.61
CA ALA A 159 -11.57 -8.11 17.46
C ALA A 159 -10.50 -7.56 18.42
N LEU A 160 -9.61 -6.69 17.92
CA LEU A 160 -8.59 -6.04 18.76
C LEU A 160 -9.21 -5.09 19.79
N ARG A 161 -10.24 -4.33 19.40
CA ARG A 161 -11.00 -3.50 20.35
C ARG A 161 -11.68 -4.34 21.44
N ALA A 162 -12.30 -5.46 21.06
CA ALA A 162 -12.90 -6.39 22.02
C ALA A 162 -11.86 -7.01 22.97
N ALA A 163 -10.62 -7.19 22.49
CA ALA A 163 -9.49 -7.63 23.30
C ALA A 163 -8.85 -6.52 24.15
N ASN A 164 -9.41 -5.30 24.16
CA ASN A 164 -8.83 -4.12 24.84
C ASN A 164 -7.37 -3.87 24.42
N LEU A 165 -7.10 -3.91 23.11
CA LEU A 165 -5.81 -3.55 22.54
C LEU A 165 -5.90 -2.18 21.85
N PRO A 166 -4.92 -1.27 22.09
CA PRO A 166 -4.91 0.04 21.46
C PRO A 166 -4.59 -0.09 19.97
N LEU A 167 -5.28 0.72 19.15
CA LEU A 167 -4.97 0.86 17.72
C LEU A 167 -3.96 2.00 17.56
N THR A 168 -2.72 1.75 17.94
CA THR A 168 -1.66 2.75 17.98
C THR A 168 -0.41 2.24 17.27
N ILE A 169 0.36 3.17 16.72
CA ILE A 169 1.74 2.91 16.26
C ILE A 169 2.78 3.19 17.34
N ASP A 170 2.36 3.69 18.52
CA ASP A 170 3.24 3.79 19.68
C ASP A 170 3.51 2.39 20.23
N ILE A 171 4.63 1.82 19.78
CA ILE A 171 5.10 0.49 20.14
C ILE A 171 5.20 0.31 21.65
N LYS A 172 5.56 1.35 22.40
CA LYS A 172 5.63 1.25 23.86
C LYS A 172 4.24 1.04 24.47
N SER A 173 3.27 1.89 24.14
CA SER A 173 1.90 1.74 24.66
C SER A 173 1.28 0.40 24.27
N LEU A 174 1.56 -0.08 23.06
CA LEU A 174 1.07 -1.37 22.59
C LEU A 174 1.71 -2.55 23.34
N THR A 175 3.04 -2.55 23.48
CA THR A 175 3.75 -3.63 24.18
C THR A 175 3.36 -3.68 25.66
N ASP A 176 3.22 -2.54 26.34
CA ASP A 176 2.72 -2.47 27.72
C ASP A 176 1.31 -3.09 27.83
N ALA A 177 0.40 -2.79 26.90
CA ALA A 177 -0.96 -3.34 26.87
C ALA A 177 -0.99 -4.86 26.60
N LEU A 178 -0.02 -5.38 25.84
CA LEU A 178 0.11 -6.80 25.56
C LEU A 178 0.74 -7.56 26.74
N PHE A 179 1.74 -7.00 27.42
CA PHE A 179 2.42 -7.66 28.54
C PHE A 179 1.51 -7.90 29.75
N VAL A 180 0.52 -7.04 29.98
CA VAL A 180 -0.43 -7.19 31.11
C VAL A 180 -1.52 -8.23 30.87
N LYS A 181 -1.59 -8.84 29.67
CA LYS A 181 -2.58 -9.88 29.36
C LYS A 181 -2.36 -11.13 30.19
N THR A 182 -3.45 -11.69 30.71
CA THR A 182 -3.49 -12.96 31.42
C THR A 182 -3.08 -14.12 30.51
N PRO A 183 -2.65 -15.28 31.06
CA PRO A 183 -2.30 -16.44 30.23
C PRO A 183 -3.42 -16.89 29.28
N ALA A 184 -4.68 -16.79 29.71
CA ALA A 184 -5.84 -17.13 28.88
C ALA A 184 -6.02 -16.12 27.72
N GLU A 185 -5.84 -14.83 27.96
CA GLU A 185 -5.87 -13.80 26.92
C GLU A 185 -4.71 -13.95 25.93
N ARG A 186 -3.49 -14.20 26.43
CA ARG A 186 -2.32 -14.46 25.57
C ARG A 186 -2.54 -15.66 24.65
N ALA A 187 -3.09 -16.75 25.19
CA ALA A 187 -3.43 -17.94 24.40
C ALA A 187 -4.50 -17.63 23.33
N ALA A 188 -5.52 -16.84 23.67
CA ALA A 188 -6.55 -16.43 22.72
C ALA A 188 -6.00 -15.52 21.60
N LEU A 189 -5.14 -14.55 21.95
CA LEU A 189 -4.47 -13.66 21.00
C LEU A 189 -3.53 -14.44 20.06
N THR A 190 -2.80 -15.42 20.59
CA THR A 190 -1.94 -16.32 19.80
C THR A 190 -2.77 -17.17 18.85
N ALA A 191 -3.85 -17.79 19.34
CA ALA A 191 -4.74 -18.61 18.52
C ALA A 191 -5.45 -17.82 17.41
N ALA A 192 -5.70 -16.53 17.64
CA ALA A 192 -6.25 -15.61 16.65
C ALA A 192 -5.20 -15.05 15.67
N GLY A 193 -3.91 -15.33 15.90
CA GLY A 193 -2.81 -14.79 15.09
C GLY A 193 -2.60 -13.28 15.27
N PHE A 194 -2.94 -12.71 16.43
CA PHE A 194 -2.79 -11.28 16.71
C PHE A 194 -1.45 -10.93 17.35
N ALA A 195 -0.86 -11.85 18.12
CA ALA A 195 0.44 -11.64 18.73
C ALA A 195 1.15 -12.95 19.06
N GLU A 196 2.48 -12.95 19.01
CA GLU A 196 3.34 -14.02 19.53
C GLU A 196 3.94 -13.57 20.86
N PHE A 197 3.89 -14.44 21.88
CA PHE A 197 4.45 -14.17 23.20
C PHE A 197 5.62 -15.10 23.46
N HIS A 198 6.74 -14.53 23.90
CA HIS A 198 7.93 -15.26 24.31
C HIS A 198 8.24 -14.89 25.76
N ASP A 199 8.25 -15.87 26.67
CA ASP A 199 8.47 -15.61 28.10
C ASP A 199 9.93 -15.25 28.44
N GLY A 200 10.84 -15.32 27.45
CA GLY A 200 12.27 -15.15 27.64
C GLY A 200 12.91 -16.32 28.38
N ASP A 201 14.17 -16.16 28.76
CA ASP A 201 14.88 -17.09 29.63
C ASP A 201 15.77 -16.32 30.62
N PRO A 202 15.34 -16.21 31.89
CA PRO A 202 16.12 -15.55 32.94
C PRO A 202 17.49 -16.20 33.18
N ALA A 203 17.67 -17.49 32.89
CA ALA A 203 18.95 -18.18 33.07
C ALA A 203 20.00 -17.74 32.04
N THR A 204 19.56 -17.29 30.86
CA THR A 204 20.43 -16.75 29.81
C THR A 204 20.36 -15.22 29.72
N GLY A 205 19.57 -14.57 30.59
CA GLY A 205 19.33 -13.14 30.55
C GLY A 205 18.51 -12.67 29.35
N MET A 206 17.79 -13.58 28.67
CA MET A 206 16.91 -13.20 27.57
C MET A 206 15.59 -12.65 28.13
N PRO A 207 15.21 -11.40 27.79
CA PRO A 207 13.97 -10.80 28.26
C PRO A 207 12.76 -11.48 27.61
N ALA A 208 11.59 -11.33 28.23
CA ALA A 208 10.33 -11.66 27.59
C ALA A 208 10.07 -10.69 26.41
N GLU A 209 9.51 -11.21 25.33
CA GLU A 209 9.17 -10.46 24.12
C GLU A 209 7.71 -10.69 23.74
N VAL A 210 7.13 -9.71 23.05
CA VAL A 210 5.82 -9.86 22.41
C VAL A 210 5.83 -9.21 21.04
N TRP A 211 5.36 -9.95 20.04
CA TRP A 211 5.34 -9.52 18.64
C TRP A 211 3.90 -9.36 18.17
N PRO A 212 3.39 -8.13 17.96
CA PRO A 212 2.09 -7.92 17.34
C PRO A 212 2.15 -8.29 15.85
N LEU A 213 1.22 -9.12 15.39
CA LEU A 213 1.17 -9.67 14.03
C LEU A 213 0.16 -8.95 13.11
N TRP A 214 -0.18 -7.71 13.44
CA TRP A 214 -1.15 -6.91 12.71
C TRP A 214 -0.58 -5.52 12.41
N SER A 215 -1.23 -4.83 11.49
CA SER A 215 -0.76 -3.56 10.93
C SER A 215 -1.83 -2.50 11.02
N ILE A 216 -1.41 -1.25 11.21
CA ILE A 216 -2.31 -0.10 11.21
C ILE A 216 -2.49 0.40 9.77
N VAL A 217 -3.73 0.67 9.36
CA VAL A 217 -4.02 1.40 8.12
C VAL A 217 -4.73 2.70 8.49
N LEU A 218 -4.22 3.82 7.97
CA LEU A 218 -4.85 5.13 8.08
C LEU A 218 -5.49 5.49 6.75
N ARG A 219 -6.78 5.84 6.78
CA ARG A 219 -7.55 6.25 5.61
C ARG A 219 -7.98 7.70 5.79
N HIS A 220 -7.45 8.57 4.95
CA HIS A 220 -7.87 9.97 4.89
C HIS A 220 -9.07 10.06 3.96
N HIS A 221 -10.14 10.71 4.36
CA HIS A 221 -11.32 10.81 3.52
C HIS A 221 -12.16 12.07 3.79
N TRP A 222 -12.90 12.48 2.78
CA TRP A 222 -13.90 13.54 2.88
C TRP A 222 -15.00 13.35 1.84
N THR A 223 -16.19 13.88 2.14
CA THR A 223 -17.29 13.93 1.17
C THR A 223 -17.07 15.07 0.19
N GLN A 224 -17.09 14.74 -1.10
CA GLN A 224 -16.90 15.67 -2.21
C GLN A 224 -18.14 15.75 -3.08
N THR A 225 -18.60 16.97 -3.36
CA THR A 225 -19.58 17.24 -4.41
C THR A 225 -18.89 17.79 -5.65
N PHE A 226 -19.17 17.19 -6.79
CA PHE A 226 -18.76 17.63 -8.12
C PHE A 226 -19.97 18.30 -8.78
N PRO A 227 -19.99 19.65 -8.90
CA PRO A 227 -21.17 20.34 -9.43
C PRO A 227 -21.45 19.97 -10.89
N ALA A 228 -22.73 19.90 -11.26
CA ALA A 228 -23.20 19.57 -12.61
C ALA A 228 -22.44 20.34 -13.70
N GLY A 229 -21.86 19.63 -14.67
CA GLY A 229 -21.17 20.21 -15.83
C GLY A 229 -19.94 21.06 -15.51
N GLN A 230 -19.47 21.09 -14.24
CA GLN A 230 -18.37 21.95 -13.82
C GLN A 230 -17.07 21.19 -13.63
N THR A 231 -15.99 21.95 -13.71
CA THR A 231 -14.64 21.52 -13.35
C THR A 231 -14.32 21.94 -11.93
N LEU A 232 -13.59 21.10 -11.20
CA LEU A 232 -13.06 21.41 -9.87
C LEU A 232 -11.63 20.90 -9.73
N THR A 233 -10.87 21.58 -8.89
CA THR A 233 -9.49 21.22 -8.57
C THR A 233 -9.43 20.64 -7.16
N ILE A 234 -8.83 19.45 -7.02
CA ILE A 234 -8.49 18.86 -5.73
C ILE A 234 -6.97 18.83 -5.64
N SER A 235 -6.41 19.35 -4.55
CA SER A 235 -4.99 19.19 -4.26
C SER A 235 -4.80 18.57 -2.89
N HIS A 236 -3.89 17.62 -2.77
CA HIS A 236 -3.47 17.06 -1.49
C HIS A 236 -1.95 16.96 -1.37
N GLU A 237 -1.46 16.96 -0.14
CA GLU A 237 -0.03 16.90 0.18
C GLU A 237 0.18 16.20 1.52
N TYR A 238 1.24 15.40 1.61
CA TYR A 238 1.65 14.71 2.83
C TYR A 238 3.15 14.42 2.87
N GLU A 239 3.70 14.33 4.08
CA GLU A 239 5.07 13.91 4.32
C GLU A 239 5.28 12.50 3.82
N ASN A 240 6.23 12.34 2.90
CA ASN A 240 6.67 11.02 2.49
C ASN A 240 7.69 10.50 3.50
N ARG A 241 7.56 9.23 3.86
CA ARG A 241 8.44 8.51 4.80
C ARG A 241 8.71 7.12 4.25
N PRO A 242 9.40 7.01 3.10
CA PRO A 242 9.57 5.74 2.46
C PRO A 242 10.41 4.80 3.31
N PRO A 243 10.10 3.49 3.34
CA PRO A 243 10.98 2.50 3.91
C PRO A 243 12.34 2.57 3.22
N GLY A 244 13.38 2.35 4.00
CA GLY A 244 14.73 2.28 3.48
C GLY A 244 15.67 1.55 4.43
N GLY A 245 16.84 1.23 3.93
CA GLY A 245 17.83 0.50 4.71
C GLY A 245 19.13 0.30 3.97
N LEU A 246 20.04 -0.42 4.62
CA LEU A 246 21.33 -0.79 4.05
C LEU A 246 21.12 -1.50 2.71
N PHE A 247 21.80 -1.00 1.69
CA PHE A 247 21.68 -1.49 0.32
C PHE A 247 23.06 -1.74 -0.26
N GLY A 248 23.31 -2.98 -0.67
CA GLY A 248 24.46 -3.32 -1.48
C GLY A 248 24.14 -3.17 -2.97
N TRP A 249 25.15 -3.05 -3.83
CA TRP A 249 24.96 -3.28 -5.26
C TRP A 249 26.29 -3.53 -5.98
N THR A 250 26.31 -4.53 -6.86
CA THR A 250 27.41 -4.79 -7.79
C THR A 250 27.00 -4.59 -9.24
N HIS A 251 27.96 -4.14 -10.06
CA HIS A 251 27.77 -4.08 -11.51
C HIS A 251 28.74 -5.02 -12.22
N PRO A 252 28.27 -5.96 -13.06
CA PRO A 252 26.85 -6.36 -13.23
C PRO A 252 26.29 -7.02 -11.94
N PRO A 253 24.95 -7.04 -11.75
CA PRO A 253 24.32 -7.75 -10.64
C PRO A 253 24.65 -9.25 -10.71
N ARG A 254 24.86 -9.90 -9.57
CA ARG A 254 25.37 -11.28 -9.48
C ARG A 254 24.49 -12.21 -8.66
N ASN A 255 23.88 -11.71 -7.59
CA ASN A 255 23.07 -12.51 -6.69
C ASN A 255 21.56 -12.33 -6.97
N ASP A 256 20.75 -13.23 -6.41
CA ASP A 256 19.32 -13.29 -6.73
C ASP A 256 18.56 -12.02 -6.33
N TRP A 257 18.88 -11.42 -5.18
CA TRP A 257 18.21 -10.19 -4.74
C TRP A 257 18.60 -8.97 -5.60
N GLU A 258 19.84 -8.90 -6.11
CA GLU A 258 20.24 -7.84 -7.07
C GLU A 258 19.47 -7.98 -8.38
N LEU A 259 19.29 -9.21 -8.88
CA LEU A 259 18.51 -9.48 -10.09
C LEU A 259 17.02 -9.17 -9.90
N GLU A 260 16.49 -9.44 -8.71
CA GLU A 260 15.13 -9.08 -8.33
C GLU A 260 14.94 -7.56 -8.33
N PHE A 261 15.83 -6.81 -7.66
CA PHE A 261 15.82 -5.34 -7.66
C PHE A 261 15.99 -4.77 -9.07
N GLN A 262 16.85 -5.38 -9.89
CA GLN A 262 17.01 -5.01 -11.28
C GLN A 262 15.69 -5.09 -12.04
N SER A 263 14.96 -6.20 -11.88
CA SER A 263 13.66 -6.41 -12.51
C SER A 263 12.60 -5.47 -11.96
N ARG A 264 12.50 -5.34 -10.62
CA ARG A 264 11.48 -4.55 -9.93
C ARG A 264 11.56 -3.07 -10.26
N TYR A 265 12.77 -2.50 -10.27
CA TYR A 265 12.99 -1.07 -10.47
C TYR A 265 13.48 -0.71 -11.88
N CYS A 266 13.46 -1.67 -12.81
CA CYS A 266 13.96 -1.51 -14.18
C CYS A 266 15.38 -0.90 -14.23
N ILE A 267 16.29 -1.44 -13.42
CA ILE A 267 17.67 -0.94 -13.32
C ILE A 267 18.43 -1.30 -14.61
N ASP A 268 18.47 -0.36 -15.55
CA ASP A 268 19.21 -0.54 -16.79
C ASP A 268 20.73 -0.56 -16.56
N ASP A 269 21.46 -0.90 -17.61
CA ASP A 269 22.92 -1.06 -17.59
C ASP A 269 23.66 0.24 -17.18
N GLY A 270 23.14 1.41 -17.60
CA GLY A 270 23.69 2.71 -17.22
C GLY A 270 23.41 3.07 -15.76
N THR A 271 22.19 2.81 -15.30
CA THR A 271 21.73 3.04 -13.93
C THR A 271 22.47 2.11 -12.97
N SER A 272 22.64 0.84 -13.33
CA SER A 272 23.43 -0.13 -12.55
C SER A 272 24.88 0.33 -12.38
N ARG A 273 25.53 0.87 -13.42
CA ARG A 273 26.87 1.46 -13.30
C ARG A 273 26.89 2.68 -12.39
N ALA A 274 25.87 3.54 -12.49
CA ALA A 274 25.77 4.73 -11.65
C ALA A 274 25.60 4.36 -10.17
N ILE A 275 24.77 3.36 -9.86
CA ILE A 275 24.61 2.83 -8.49
C ILE A 275 25.95 2.31 -7.98
N ALA A 276 26.58 1.36 -8.68
CA ALA A 276 27.87 0.78 -8.25
C ALA A 276 28.96 1.85 -8.05
N LYS A 277 29.03 2.84 -8.95
CA LYS A 277 29.94 3.98 -8.81
C LYS A 277 29.63 4.82 -7.56
N ARG A 278 28.34 5.00 -7.22
CA ARG A 278 27.93 5.82 -6.09
C ARG A 278 28.19 5.16 -4.74
N LEU A 279 28.03 3.84 -4.66
CA LEU A 279 28.29 3.05 -3.45
C LEU A 279 29.79 2.90 -3.15
N GLY A 280 30.66 3.15 -4.14
CA GLY A 280 32.11 3.13 -3.94
C GLY A 280 32.67 1.71 -3.75
N PRO A 281 33.93 1.59 -3.25
CA PRO A 281 34.62 0.31 -3.14
C PRO A 281 33.96 -0.68 -2.17
N ASP A 282 33.35 -0.15 -1.11
CA ASP A 282 32.68 -0.96 -0.10
C ASP A 282 31.36 -1.54 -0.63
N GLY A 283 30.78 -0.91 -1.66
CA GLY A 283 29.60 -1.41 -2.36
C GLY A 283 28.29 -1.29 -1.58
N TYR A 284 28.25 -0.47 -0.52
CA TYR A 284 27.06 -0.26 0.32
C TYR A 284 26.65 1.21 0.41
N GLY A 285 25.35 1.44 0.54
CA GLY A 285 24.72 2.73 0.79
C GLY A 285 23.33 2.53 1.40
N ILE A 286 22.41 3.47 1.18
CA ILE A 286 21.01 3.33 1.61
C ILE A 286 20.11 3.32 0.38
N ALA A 287 19.17 2.38 0.34
CA ALA A 287 18.05 2.41 -0.61
C ALA A 287 16.81 2.95 0.09
N LEU A 288 16.10 3.84 -0.59
CA LEU A 288 14.73 4.24 -0.26
C LEU A 288 13.80 3.62 -1.31
N ASN A 289 12.76 2.94 -0.86
CA ASN A 289 11.79 2.27 -1.71
C ASN A 289 10.46 3.04 -1.63
N LEU A 290 10.12 3.74 -2.70
CA LEU A 290 8.87 4.50 -2.79
C LEU A 290 7.88 3.73 -3.67
N ALA A 291 6.62 3.74 -3.26
CA ALA A 291 5.51 3.21 -4.05
C ALA A 291 4.41 4.26 -4.16
N TYR A 292 3.78 4.35 -5.33
CA TYR A 292 2.63 5.24 -5.54
C TYR A 292 1.63 4.57 -6.48
N VAL A 293 0.37 4.48 -6.04
CA VAL A 293 -0.69 3.80 -6.79
C VAL A 293 -1.26 4.76 -7.84
N LEU A 294 -1.15 4.39 -9.12
CA LEU A 294 -1.72 5.14 -10.25
C LEU A 294 -2.97 4.47 -10.81
N ARG A 295 -3.09 3.15 -10.68
CA ARG A 295 -4.15 2.37 -11.34
C ARG A 295 -5.56 2.71 -10.86
N THR A 296 -5.72 3.44 -9.76
CA THR A 296 -7.03 3.91 -9.31
C THR A 296 -7.58 5.08 -10.11
N ALA A 297 -6.75 5.75 -10.89
CA ALA A 297 -7.24 6.69 -11.89
C ALA A 297 -8.28 6.03 -12.83
N ASN A 298 -8.19 4.71 -13.00
CA ASN A 298 -9.15 3.91 -13.78
C ASN A 298 -10.53 3.74 -13.10
N SER A 299 -10.73 4.24 -11.89
CA SER A 299 -12.04 4.32 -11.24
C SER A 299 -12.88 5.51 -11.73
N TRP A 300 -12.25 6.48 -12.40
CA TRP A 300 -12.88 7.64 -12.99
C TRP A 300 -13.26 7.39 -14.47
N ALA A 301 -14.02 8.31 -15.04
CA ALA A 301 -14.47 8.23 -16.42
C ALA A 301 -13.32 8.48 -17.40
N GLY A 302 -12.94 7.44 -18.15
CA GLY A 302 -11.95 7.53 -19.22
C GLY A 302 -10.49 7.65 -18.74
N PRO A 303 -9.55 7.93 -19.64
CA PRO A 303 -8.14 8.14 -19.31
C PRO A 303 -7.89 9.51 -18.64
N ILE A 304 -6.74 9.65 -18.00
CA ILE A 304 -6.23 10.95 -17.55
C ILE A 304 -5.82 11.76 -18.79
N ARG A 305 -6.51 12.87 -19.08
CA ARG A 305 -6.24 13.62 -20.33
C ARG A 305 -4.84 14.25 -20.35
N ASP A 306 -4.40 14.83 -19.23
CA ASP A 306 -3.07 15.42 -19.07
C ASP A 306 -2.40 14.90 -17.79
N PHE A 307 -1.40 14.03 -17.94
CA PHE A 307 -0.64 13.48 -16.82
C PHE A 307 0.77 14.05 -16.80
N ARG A 308 1.16 14.58 -15.64
CA ARG A 308 2.54 14.99 -15.34
C ARG A 308 2.98 14.34 -14.04
N LEU A 309 4.10 13.64 -14.11
CA LEU A 309 4.85 13.17 -12.94
C LEU A 309 6.17 13.94 -12.86
N THR A 310 6.45 14.51 -11.69
CA THR A 310 7.74 15.08 -11.31
C THR A 310 8.36 14.22 -10.22
N LEU A 311 9.52 13.66 -10.50
CA LEU A 311 10.32 12.88 -9.55
C LEU A 311 11.49 13.73 -9.09
N ASP A 312 11.67 13.87 -7.77
CA ASP A 312 12.82 14.53 -7.18
C ASP A 312 13.60 13.54 -6.32
N LYS A 313 14.85 13.25 -6.71
CA LYS A 313 15.69 12.30 -5.97
C LYS A 313 16.36 12.92 -4.73
N GLY A 314 16.03 14.16 -4.37
CA GLY A 314 16.48 14.86 -3.17
C GLY A 314 17.88 15.47 -3.28
N ALA A 315 18.88 14.68 -3.70
CA ALA A 315 20.28 15.13 -3.77
C ALA A 315 20.91 14.77 -5.12
N ALA A 316 21.79 15.61 -5.67
CA ALA A 316 22.35 15.48 -7.02
C ALA A 316 23.19 14.20 -7.19
N GLU A 317 23.65 13.65 -6.08
CA GLU A 317 24.44 12.45 -5.96
C GLU A 317 23.64 11.16 -5.85
N ASN A 318 22.34 11.23 -5.53
CA ASN A 318 21.49 10.03 -5.44
C ASN A 318 21.29 9.43 -6.83
N VAL A 319 21.00 8.15 -6.91
CA VAL A 319 20.61 7.48 -8.16
C VAL A 319 19.14 7.09 -8.04
N ILE A 320 18.34 7.38 -9.07
CA ILE A 320 16.92 7.03 -9.12
C ILE A 320 16.68 6.00 -10.22
N SER A 321 15.86 4.99 -9.95
CA SER A 321 15.41 3.99 -10.92
C SER A 321 13.94 3.69 -10.75
N LEU A 322 13.21 3.56 -11.86
CA LEU A 322 11.81 3.19 -11.89
C LEU A 322 11.42 2.60 -13.24
N CYS A 323 10.39 1.77 -13.25
CA CYS A 323 9.80 1.25 -14.48
C CYS A 323 8.85 2.27 -15.13
N ALA A 324 9.39 3.28 -15.80
CA ALA A 324 8.62 4.27 -16.57
C ALA A 324 9.28 4.61 -17.92
N SER A 325 8.47 4.79 -18.95
CA SER A 325 8.91 5.29 -20.27
C SER A 325 8.81 6.81 -20.34
N GLY A 326 9.72 7.46 -21.07
CA GLY A 326 9.66 8.91 -21.31
C GLY A 326 10.10 9.74 -20.11
N VAL A 327 10.99 9.20 -19.28
CA VAL A 327 11.60 9.92 -18.16
C VAL A 327 12.65 10.88 -18.71
N GLU A 328 12.42 12.17 -18.54
CA GLU A 328 13.33 13.23 -18.96
C GLU A 328 13.95 13.92 -17.75
N LYS A 329 15.27 14.08 -17.73
CA LYS A 329 15.95 14.83 -16.67
C LYS A 329 15.69 16.33 -16.87
N THR A 330 15.06 16.98 -15.90
CA THR A 330 14.70 18.41 -15.95
C THR A 330 15.55 19.29 -15.05
N GLY A 331 16.34 18.71 -14.15
CA GLY A 331 17.23 19.44 -13.25
C GLY A 331 18.31 18.56 -12.61
N PRO A 332 19.08 19.10 -11.65
CA PRO A 332 20.11 18.34 -10.94
C PRO A 332 19.56 17.11 -10.19
N THR A 333 18.34 17.24 -9.64
CA THR A 333 17.65 16.20 -8.87
C THR A 333 16.32 15.77 -9.49
N THR A 334 15.79 16.55 -10.43
CA THR A 334 14.42 16.38 -10.93
C THR A 334 14.34 15.70 -12.29
N PHE A 335 13.31 14.89 -12.45
CA PHE A 335 12.94 14.20 -13.68
C PHE A 335 11.44 14.38 -13.90
N GLU A 336 11.01 14.46 -15.16
CA GLU A 336 9.60 14.55 -15.53
C GLU A 336 9.19 13.42 -16.46
N VAL A 337 7.95 12.96 -16.31
CA VAL A 337 7.23 12.14 -17.29
C VAL A 337 5.95 12.87 -17.64
N ARG A 338 5.67 13.01 -18.93
CA ARG A 338 4.43 13.61 -19.43
C ARG A 338 3.70 12.65 -20.35
N LYS A 339 2.40 12.50 -20.15
CA LYS A 339 1.54 11.65 -20.98
C LYS A 339 0.22 12.35 -21.28
N ARG A 340 -0.35 12.02 -22.44
CA ARG A 340 -1.69 12.42 -22.87
C ARG A 340 -2.58 11.18 -22.92
N ASP A 341 -3.84 11.35 -22.55
CA ASP A 341 -4.85 10.27 -22.57
C ASP A 341 -4.31 8.98 -21.92
N PHE A 342 -3.71 9.15 -20.75
CA PHE A 342 -3.00 8.10 -20.04
C PHE A 342 -3.96 7.23 -19.24
N THR A 343 -3.95 5.93 -19.53
CA THR A 343 -4.57 4.89 -18.70
C THR A 343 -3.44 4.14 -17.98
N PRO A 344 -3.25 4.35 -16.66
CA PRO A 344 -2.22 3.63 -15.92
C PRO A 344 -2.51 2.13 -15.88
N ASP A 345 -1.58 1.33 -16.38
CA ASP A 345 -1.62 -0.14 -16.36
C ASP A 345 -0.79 -0.74 -15.20
N ARG A 346 0.07 0.07 -14.60
CA ARG A 346 0.89 -0.24 -13.44
C ARG A 346 0.99 0.94 -12.48
N ASP A 347 1.31 0.63 -11.24
CA ASP A 347 1.69 1.60 -10.23
C ASP A 347 3.18 1.94 -10.33
N LEU A 348 3.61 2.97 -9.61
CA LEU A 348 5.01 3.36 -9.55
C LEU A 348 5.71 2.62 -8.43
N GLU A 349 6.85 2.02 -8.76
CA GLU A 349 7.85 1.56 -7.80
C GLU A 349 9.15 2.29 -8.14
N ILE A 350 9.68 3.03 -7.18
CA ILE A 350 10.81 3.93 -7.36
C ILE A 350 11.87 3.57 -6.33
N LEU A 351 13.07 3.30 -6.82
CA LEU A 351 14.27 3.13 -6.02
C LEU A 351 15.06 4.44 -6.03
N ILE A 352 15.40 4.95 -4.85
CA ILE A 352 16.41 6.00 -4.70
C ILE A 352 17.57 5.43 -3.90
N VAL A 353 18.75 5.34 -4.51
CA VAL A 353 19.98 4.93 -3.84
C VAL A 353 20.77 6.17 -3.44
N THR A 354 21.05 6.28 -2.14
CA THR A 354 21.91 7.32 -1.58
C THR A 354 23.31 6.76 -1.35
N PRO A 355 24.35 7.61 -1.34
CA PRO A 355 25.66 7.21 -0.80
C PRO A 355 25.55 6.72 0.65
N PRO A 356 26.57 5.99 1.13
CA PRO A 356 26.72 5.74 2.56
C PRO A 356 26.79 7.07 3.33
N PRO A 357 26.29 7.12 4.58
CA PRO A 357 26.49 8.28 5.45
C PRO A 357 27.98 8.60 5.54
N GLY A 358 28.32 9.88 5.35
CA GLY A 358 29.71 10.37 5.41
C GLY A 358 30.24 10.47 6.83
#